data_AF-A0A969TA95-F1
#
_entry.id   AF-A0A969TA95-F1
#
_cell.length_a   1.000
_cell.length_b   1.000
_cell.length_c   1.000
_cell.angle_alpha   90.00
_cell.angle_beta   90.00
_cell.angle_gamma   90.00
#
_symmetry.space_group_name_H-M   'P 1'
#
loop_
_entity.id
_entity.type
_entity.pdbx_description
1 polymer ?
#
loop_
_entity_poly.entity_id
_entity_poly.type
_entity_poly.pdbx_seq_one_letter_code
_entity_poly.pdbx_strand_id
1 'polypeptide(L)'
;MKKIQLVILSFAIAVAANAQINLTNQIDSVSYSLGADIGSNLKKSGAEDINLDIFIQAMKDAIGSENQLIAEEERMQIIRSYFQSLQSKKYGKNKDGRRVFFKSEQNK
;
A
#
# COMPACT_ATOMS: atom_id res chain seq x y z
N MET A 1 48.35 27.87 -13.75
CA MET A 1 46.90 27.90 -14.04
C MET A 1 46.34 26.48 -13.89
N LYS A 2 45.23 26.37 -13.14
CA LYS A 2 44.25 25.27 -13.06
C LYS A 2 44.68 23.96 -12.37
N LYS A 3 44.25 23.89 -11.11
CA LYS A 3 44.20 22.76 -10.18
C LYS A 3 43.32 21.64 -10.78
N ILE A 4 43.84 20.42 -10.89
CA ILE A 4 43.05 19.25 -11.28
C ILE A 4 42.37 18.74 -10.01
N GLN A 5 41.05 18.94 -9.93
CA GLN A 5 40.25 18.52 -8.79
C GLN A 5 40.06 16.99 -8.82
N LEU A 6 40.40 16.38 -7.70
CA LEU A 6 40.14 15.00 -7.33
C LEU A 6 38.62 14.79 -7.28
N VAL A 7 38.05 14.09 -8.27
CA VAL A 7 36.64 13.66 -8.22
C VAL A 7 36.57 12.44 -7.34
N ILE A 8 36.39 12.67 -6.04
CA ILE A 8 35.95 11.63 -5.11
C ILE A 8 34.51 11.31 -5.50
N LEU A 9 34.33 10.22 -6.23
CA LEU A 9 33.02 9.64 -6.49
C LEU A 9 32.53 9.07 -5.16
N SER A 10 31.90 9.91 -4.35
CA SER A 10 31.22 9.50 -3.13
C SER A 10 30.05 8.58 -3.52
N PHE A 11 30.33 7.28 -3.51
CA PHE A 11 29.30 6.25 -3.44
C PHE A 11 28.64 6.41 -2.06
N ALA A 12 27.62 7.27 -1.99
CA ALA A 12 26.74 7.31 -0.84
C ALA A 12 25.99 5.97 -0.83
N ILE A 13 26.53 5.01 -0.08
CA ILE A 13 25.78 3.84 0.35
C ILE A 13 24.66 4.42 1.21
N ALA A 14 23.47 4.58 0.62
CA ALA A 14 22.26 4.73 1.39
C ALA A 14 22.11 3.45 2.20
N VAL A 15 22.62 3.46 3.44
CA VAL A 15 22.26 2.47 4.43
C VAL A 15 20.78 2.71 4.68
N ALA A 16 19.92 1.95 4.00
CA ALA A 16 18.52 1.85 4.36
C ALA A 16 18.51 1.28 5.78
N ALA A 17 18.45 2.18 6.76
CA ALA A 17 18.29 1.83 8.15
C ALA A 17 16.95 1.09 8.24
N ASN A 18 17.02 -0.22 8.43
CA ASN A 18 15.86 -0.98 8.88
C ASN A 18 15.52 -0.42 10.27
N ALA A 19 14.56 0.50 10.32
CA ALA A 19 14.09 1.07 11.56
C ALA A 19 13.41 -0.05 12.35
N GLN A 20 14.15 -0.62 13.32
CA GLN A 20 13.56 -1.52 14.31
C GLN A 20 12.55 -0.70 15.11
N ILE A 21 11.26 -0.92 14.89
CA ILE A 21 10.21 -0.29 15.69
C ILE A 21 10.26 -0.94 17.07
N ASN A 22 10.71 -0.18 18.07
CA ASN A 22 10.65 -0.58 19.46
C ASN A 22 9.37 -0.03 20.07
N LEU A 23 8.47 -0.90 20.54
CA LEU A 23 7.24 -0.52 21.22
C LEU A 23 7.57 -0.29 22.70
N THR A 24 7.84 0.96 23.07
CA THR A 24 8.38 1.31 24.39
C THR A 24 7.31 1.65 25.41
N ASN A 25 6.12 2.02 24.94
CA ASN A 25 5.00 2.41 25.79
C ASN A 25 3.65 1.91 25.25
N GLN A 26 2.58 2.15 26.02
CA GLN A 26 1.23 1.74 25.67
C GLN A 26 0.73 2.40 24.37
N ILE A 27 1.04 3.67 24.15
CA ILE A 27 0.62 4.41 22.96
C ILE A 27 1.31 3.87 21.70
N ASP A 28 2.59 3.49 21.79
CA ASP A 28 3.30 2.83 20.68
C ASP A 28 2.59 1.54 20.28
N SER A 29 2.20 0.72 21.27
CA SER A 29 1.53 -0.56 21.05
C SER A 29 0.15 -0.39 20.45
N VAL A 30 -0.63 0.59 20.93
CA VAL A 30 -1.94 0.94 20.37
C VAL A 30 -1.78 1.41 18.91
N SER A 31 -0.82 2.30 18.65
CA SER A 31 -0.58 2.87 17.33
C SER A 31 -0.18 1.80 16.31
N TYR A 32 0.74 0.91 16.70
CA TYR A 32 1.16 -0.21 15.86
C TYR A 32 -0.01 -1.17 15.58
N SER A 33 -0.80 -1.49 16.60
CA SER A 33 -1.94 -2.41 16.46
C SER A 33 -3.00 -1.85 15.50
N LEU A 34 -3.29 -0.54 15.59
CA LEU A 34 -4.24 0.13 14.69
C LEU A 34 -3.76 0.09 13.24
N GLY A 35 -2.49 0.46 13.00
CA GLY A 35 -1.89 0.39 11.67
C GLY A 35 -1.86 -1.04 11.11
N ALA A 36 -1.54 -2.02 11.95
CA ALA A 36 -1.52 -3.44 11.57
C ALA A 36 -2.91 -3.98 11.20
N ASP A 37 -3.97 -3.58 11.92
CA ASP A 37 -5.34 -4.00 11.59
C ASP A 37 -5.79 -3.40 10.25
N ILE A 38 -5.54 -2.10 10.02
CA ILE A 38 -5.84 -1.43 8.75
C ILE A 38 -5.09 -2.13 7.60
N GLY A 39 -3.77 -2.34 7.75
CA GLY A 39 -2.97 -3.04 6.74
C GLY A 39 -3.45 -4.47 6.48
N SER A 40 -3.84 -5.19 7.54
CA SER A 40 -4.40 -6.55 7.42
C SER A 40 -5.71 -6.56 6.64
N ASN A 41 -6.57 -5.56 6.87
CA ASN A 41 -7.85 -5.44 6.18
C ASN A 41 -7.68 -5.05 4.70
N LEU A 42 -6.70 -4.19 4.38
CA LEU A 42 -6.33 -3.86 3.00
C LEU A 42 -5.84 -5.11 2.25
N LYS A 43 -4.95 -5.90 2.86
CA LYS A 43 -4.47 -7.17 2.31
C LYS A 43 -5.61 -8.16 2.07
N LYS A 44 -6.51 -8.35 3.05
CA LYS A 44 -7.69 -9.23 2.90
C LYS A 44 -8.60 -8.78 1.75
N SER A 45 -8.71 -7.47 1.53
CA SER A 45 -9.49 -6.88 0.44
C SER A 45 -8.83 -7.01 -0.94
N GLY A 46 -7.56 -7.43 -0.99
CA GLY A 46 -6.77 -7.55 -2.22
C GLY A 46 -6.21 -6.23 -2.74
N ALA A 47 -6.13 -5.21 -1.87
CA ALA A 47 -5.64 -3.88 -2.20
C ALA A 47 -4.10 -3.79 -2.09
N GLU A 48 -3.40 -4.70 -2.76
CA GLU A 48 -1.94 -4.82 -2.67
C GLU A 48 -1.18 -3.81 -3.55
N ASP A 49 -1.87 -3.19 -4.51
CA ASP A 49 -1.32 -2.23 -5.47
C ASP A 49 -1.41 -0.76 -5.04
N ILE A 50 -1.83 -0.49 -3.79
CA ILE A 50 -1.88 0.87 -3.26
C ILE A 50 -0.46 1.43 -3.03
N ASN A 51 -0.30 2.74 -3.21
CA ASN A 51 0.91 3.43 -2.82
C ASN A 51 0.89 3.68 -1.30
N LEU A 52 1.66 2.90 -0.55
CA LEU A 52 1.70 2.96 0.92
C LEU A 52 2.22 4.30 1.45
N ASP A 53 3.17 4.93 0.77
CA ASP A 53 3.74 6.22 1.20
C ASP A 53 2.68 7.33 1.13
N ILE A 54 1.91 7.40 0.04
CA ILE A 54 0.80 8.35 -0.12
C ILE A 54 -0.33 8.03 0.86
N PHE A 55 -0.62 6.75 1.09
CA PHE A 55 -1.63 6.34 2.07
C PHE A 55 -1.29 6.81 3.49
N ILE A 56 -0.04 6.60 3.93
CA ILE A 56 0.43 7.06 5.25
C ILE A 56 0.42 8.58 5.33
N GLN A 57 0.81 9.28 4.25
CA GLN A 57 0.73 10.74 4.22
C GLN A 57 -0.70 11.24 4.40
N ALA A 58 -1.66 10.67 3.65
CA ALA A 58 -3.07 11.05 3.77
C ALA A 58 -3.64 10.78 5.18
N MET A 59 -3.18 9.72 5.87
CA MET A 59 -3.53 9.49 7.28
C MET A 59 -3.00 10.61 8.19
N LYS A 60 -1.77 11.07 7.98
CA LYS A 60 -1.20 12.20 8.74
C LYS A 60 -1.99 13.49 8.48
N ASP A 61 -2.28 13.79 7.22
CA ASP A 61 -2.99 15.01 6.83
C ASP A 61 -4.40 15.06 7.44
N ALA A 62 -5.11 13.92 7.41
CA ALA A 62 -6.45 13.79 8.00
C ALA A 62 -6.47 13.99 9.52
N ILE A 63 -5.42 13.56 10.24
CA ILE A 63 -5.29 13.76 11.69
C ILE A 63 -4.81 15.19 12.00
N GLY A 64 -3.89 15.72 11.21
CA GLY A 64 -3.24 17.02 11.40
C GLY A 64 -4.11 18.23 11.06
N SER A 65 -5.33 18.03 10.54
CA SER A 65 -6.21 19.09 10.02
C SER A 65 -5.57 19.88 8.86
N GLU A 66 -4.76 19.20 8.03
CA GLU A 66 -4.24 19.78 6.80
C GLU A 66 -5.31 19.77 5.68
N ASN A 67 -5.13 20.64 4.68
CA ASN A 67 -6.05 20.73 3.55
C ASN A 67 -6.06 19.41 2.78
N GLN A 68 -7.22 18.74 2.77
CA GLN A 68 -7.42 17.51 2.01
C GLN A 68 -7.29 17.81 0.51
N LEU A 69 -6.40 17.07 -0.16
CA LEU A 69 -6.17 17.21 -1.60
C LEU A 69 -7.38 16.79 -2.45
N ILE A 70 -8.31 16.03 -1.86
CA ILE A 70 -9.48 15.46 -2.53
C ILE A 70 -10.69 15.73 -1.64
N ALA A 71 -11.75 16.29 -2.22
CA ALA A 71 -13.03 16.53 -1.54
C ALA A 71 -13.65 15.21 -1.03
N GLU A 72 -14.44 15.29 0.04
CA GLU A 72 -15.05 14.11 0.69
C GLU A 72 -15.85 13.26 -0.30
N GLU A 73 -16.69 13.90 -1.09
CA GLU A 73 -17.58 13.25 -2.05
C GLU A 73 -16.79 12.51 -3.12
N GLU A 74 -15.72 13.13 -3.61
CA GLU A 74 -14.85 12.56 -4.64
C GLU A 74 -14.03 11.38 -4.09
N ARG A 75 -13.55 11.46 -2.83
CA ARG A 75 -12.86 10.33 -2.19
C ARG A 75 -13.72 9.08 -2.12
N MET A 76 -14.99 9.22 -1.70
CA MET A 76 -15.90 8.08 -1.58
C MET A 76 -16.13 7.41 -2.93
N GLN A 77 -16.25 8.20 -3.99
CA GLN A 77 -16.38 7.67 -5.35
C GLN A 77 -15.12 6.93 -5.80
N ILE A 78 -13.93 7.51 -5.59
CA ILE A 78 -12.64 6.90 -5.96
C ILE A 78 -12.47 5.55 -5.26
N ILE A 79 -12.68 5.51 -3.94
CA ILE A 79 -12.57 4.29 -3.13
C ILE A 79 -13.54 3.21 -3.63
N ARG A 80 -14.80 3.58 -3.86
CA ARG A 80 -15.82 2.64 -4.37
C ARG A 80 -15.41 2.05 -5.72
N SER A 81 -15.00 2.90 -6.67
CA SER A 81 -14.59 2.45 -8.00
C SER A 81 -13.38 1.51 -7.96
N TYR A 82 -12.40 1.79 -7.10
CA TYR A 82 -11.24 0.93 -6.91
C TYR A 82 -11.63 -0.47 -6.42
N PHE A 83 -12.42 -0.57 -5.35
CA PHE A 83 -12.83 -1.88 -4.81
C PHE A 83 -13.79 -2.65 -5.73
N GLN A 84 -14.65 -1.96 -6.49
CA GLN A 84 -15.44 -2.59 -7.55
C GLN A 84 -14.57 -3.22 -8.64
N SER A 85 -13.49 -2.54 -9.04
CA SER A 85 -12.52 -3.06 -10.00
C SER A 85 -11.77 -4.29 -9.45
N LEU A 86 -11.31 -4.23 -8.19
CA LEU A 86 -10.69 -5.38 -7.52
C LEU A 86 -11.61 -6.60 -7.48
N GLN A 87 -12.86 -6.40 -7.10
CA GLN A 87 -13.87 -7.46 -7.06
C GLN A 87 -14.12 -8.05 -8.47
N SER A 88 -14.22 -7.21 -9.49
CA SER A 88 -14.39 -7.63 -10.88
C SER A 88 -13.21 -8.45 -11.38
N LYS A 89 -11.96 -8.04 -11.06
CA LYS A 89 -10.74 -8.79 -11.39
C LYS A 89 -10.72 -10.16 -10.70
N LYS A 90 -11.13 -10.23 -9.42
CA LYS A 90 -11.21 -11.49 -8.66
C LYS A 90 -12.25 -12.44 -9.27
N TYR A 91 -13.42 -11.95 -9.65
CA TYR A 91 -14.44 -12.78 -10.32
C TYR A 91 -14.08 -13.16 -11.76
N GLY A 92 -13.39 -12.29 -12.50
CA GLY A 92 -12.86 -12.59 -13.84
C GLY A 92 -11.89 -13.77 -13.80
N LYS A 93 -10.90 -13.72 -12.89
CA LYS A 93 -9.96 -14.84 -12.65
C LYS A 93 -10.68 -16.13 -12.22
N ASN A 94 -11.75 -16.03 -11.43
CA ASN A 94 -12.54 -17.19 -11.00
C ASN A 94 -13.36 -17.83 -12.13
N LYS A 95 -13.79 -17.06 -13.15
CA LYS A 95 -14.45 -17.62 -14.34
C LYS A 95 -13.47 -18.46 -15.15
N ASP A 96 -12.22 -18.03 -15.26
CA ASP A 96 -11.17 -18.79 -15.95
C ASP A 96 -10.83 -20.08 -15.22
N GLY A 97 -10.62 -20.01 -13.90
CA GLY A 97 -10.41 -21.21 -13.07
C GLY A 97 -11.59 -22.18 -13.14
N ARG A 98 -12.83 -21.69 -13.05
CA ARG A 98 -14.03 -22.52 -13.17
C ARG A 98 -14.15 -23.19 -14.54
N ARG A 99 -13.87 -22.49 -15.64
CA ARG A 99 -13.89 -23.09 -16.99
C ARG A 99 -12.86 -24.21 -17.16
N VAL A 100 -11.68 -24.06 -16.55
CA VAL A 100 -10.63 -25.09 -16.58
C VAL A 100 -11.05 -26.32 -15.76
N PHE A 101 -11.56 -26.12 -14.54
CA PHE A 101 -12.07 -27.22 -13.69
C PHE A 101 -13.27 -27.96 -14.30
N PHE A 102 -14.22 -27.25 -14.90
CA PHE A 102 -15.40 -27.90 -15.50
C PHE A 102 -15.05 -28.70 -16.76
N LYS A 103 -14.01 -28.30 -17.51
CA LYS A 103 -13.59 -29.00 -18.72
C LYS A 103 -12.76 -30.26 -18.43
N SER A 104 -12.11 -30.34 -17.27
CA SER A 104 -11.42 -31.56 -16.82
C SER A 104 -12.38 -32.63 -16.28
N GLU A 105 -13.52 -32.24 -15.70
CA GLU A 105 -14.51 -33.19 -15.16
C GLU A 105 -15.42 -33.81 -16.23
N GLN A 106 -15.61 -33.14 -17.37
CA GLN A 106 -16.39 -33.67 -18.52
C GLN A 106 -15.58 -34.61 -19.43
N ASN A 107 -14.29 -34.80 -19.12
CA ASN A 107 -13.34 -35.62 -19.90
C ASN A 107 -12.89 -36.89 -19.13
N LYS A 108 -13.65 -37.29 -18.11
CA LYS A 108 -13.58 -38.60 -17.46
C LYS A 108 -14.87 -39.36 -17.73
#